data_AF-A0A2B8A0I2-F1
#
_entry.id   AF-A0A2B8A0I2-F1
#
_cell.length_a   1.000
_cell.length_b   1.000
_cell.length_c   1.000
_cell.angle_alpha   90.00
_cell.angle_beta   90.00
_cell.angle_gamma   90.00
#
_symmetry.space_group_name_H-M   'P 1'
#
loop_
_entity.id
_entity.type
_entity.pdbx_description
1 polymer ?
#
loop_
_entity_poly.entity_id
_entity_poly.type
_entity_poly.pdbx_seq_one_letter_code
_entity_poly.pdbx_strand_id
1 'polypeptide(L)'
;MQSKKSKGSSIAKNKRAVSKISSRGHKKRATKENPSATLAMLEGLLPKKGGKNFLLNLKNNITQRLSEPIIADYIETIKRKKVDLLRLAYKMNGDKIDVWAEIKNRDEKTRKKLYFIDDEVNDRHYPVAEIFLDSLILEARHNGAVPPQYTEVNLKQ
;
A
#
# COMPACT_ATOMS: atom_id res chain seq x y z
N MET A 1 -9.46 -94.99 -15.33
CA MET A 1 -9.68 -94.27 -16.60
C MET A 1 -10.60 -93.10 -16.31
N GLN A 2 -10.09 -91.88 -16.41
CA GLN A 2 -10.82 -90.63 -16.16
C GLN A 2 -11.38 -90.11 -17.49
N SER A 3 -12.64 -89.68 -17.52
CA SER A 3 -13.13 -88.72 -18.52
C SER A 3 -14.03 -87.70 -17.82
N LYS A 4 -13.50 -86.49 -17.63
CA LYS A 4 -14.26 -85.33 -17.16
C LYS A 4 -14.73 -84.53 -18.38
N LYS A 5 -16.03 -84.28 -18.42
CA LYS A 5 -16.73 -83.43 -19.39
C LYS A 5 -16.25 -81.98 -19.30
N SER A 6 -16.21 -81.35 -20.47
CA SER A 6 -15.96 -79.93 -20.71
C SER A 6 -17.07 -79.02 -20.17
N LYS A 7 -16.72 -77.77 -19.87
CA LYS A 7 -17.55 -76.57 -20.07
C LYS A 7 -16.73 -75.29 -19.85
N GLY A 8 -16.85 -74.36 -20.78
CA GLY A 8 -16.92 -72.93 -20.47
C GLY A 8 -15.60 -72.14 -20.45
N SER A 9 -15.17 -71.71 -21.62
CA SER A 9 -14.28 -70.56 -21.82
C SER A 9 -14.87 -69.29 -21.17
N SER A 10 -14.07 -68.57 -20.40
CA SER A 10 -14.34 -67.17 -20.03
C SER A 10 -13.01 -66.42 -19.95
N ILE A 11 -12.77 -65.67 -21.01
CA ILE A 11 -11.62 -64.80 -21.27
C ILE A 11 -11.53 -63.74 -20.17
N ALA A 12 -10.53 -63.85 -19.29
CA ALA A 12 -10.18 -62.82 -18.32
C ALA A 12 -9.56 -61.62 -19.06
N LYS A 13 -10.30 -60.52 -19.15
CA LYS A 13 -9.86 -59.27 -19.76
C LYS A 13 -8.83 -58.58 -18.88
N ASN A 14 -7.61 -58.55 -19.41
CA ASN A 14 -6.45 -57.77 -18.99
C ASN A 14 -6.82 -56.27 -18.90
N LYS A 15 -7.01 -55.73 -17.69
CA LYS A 15 -7.17 -54.27 -17.47
C LYS A 15 -5.80 -53.64 -17.24
N ARG A 16 -5.08 -53.33 -18.34
CA ARG A 16 -4.01 -52.32 -18.30
C ARG A 16 -4.64 -50.97 -17.99
N ALA A 17 -4.27 -50.38 -16.86
CA ALA A 17 -4.61 -49.01 -16.51
C ALA A 17 -3.90 -48.05 -17.48
N VAL A 18 -4.64 -47.55 -18.46
CA VAL A 18 -4.20 -46.44 -19.31
C VAL A 18 -4.54 -45.15 -18.56
N SER A 19 -3.51 -44.44 -18.10
CA SER A 19 -3.63 -43.10 -17.55
C SER A 19 -4.13 -42.14 -18.64
N LYS A 20 -5.43 -41.86 -18.64
CA LYS A 20 -5.99 -40.74 -19.38
C LYS A 20 -5.87 -39.49 -18.52
N ILE A 21 -4.83 -38.70 -18.79
CA ILE A 21 -4.72 -37.31 -18.34
C ILE A 21 -5.85 -36.55 -19.05
N SER A 22 -6.97 -36.35 -18.34
CA SER A 22 -8.06 -35.49 -18.77
C SER A 22 -7.73 -34.06 -18.38
N SER A 23 -7.18 -33.32 -19.33
CA SER A 23 -7.01 -31.87 -19.27
C SER A 23 -8.35 -31.18 -19.57
N ARG A 24 -9.20 -31.02 -18.55
CA ARG A 24 -10.31 -30.03 -18.56
C ARG A 24 -10.93 -29.90 -17.18
N GLY A 25 -10.41 -28.95 -16.41
CA GLY A 25 -11.03 -28.40 -15.22
C GLY A 25 -10.80 -26.90 -15.23
N HIS A 26 -11.87 -26.15 -15.50
CA HIS A 26 -11.87 -24.70 -15.61
C HIS A 26 -11.11 -24.04 -14.45
N LYS A 27 -10.09 -23.22 -14.79
CA LYS A 27 -9.62 -22.15 -13.90
C LYS A 27 -10.85 -21.34 -13.49
N LYS A 28 -11.31 -21.49 -12.24
CA LYS A 28 -12.20 -20.50 -11.63
C LYS A 28 -11.45 -19.17 -11.72
N ARG A 29 -11.87 -18.33 -12.66
CA ARG A 29 -11.55 -16.90 -12.66
C ARG A 29 -11.84 -16.42 -11.24
N ALA A 30 -10.85 -15.83 -10.59
CA ALA A 30 -11.08 -14.99 -9.43
C ALA A 30 -12.21 -14.03 -9.81
N THR A 31 -13.36 -14.21 -9.18
CA THR A 31 -14.50 -13.31 -9.31
C THR A 31 -13.96 -11.93 -8.98
N LYS A 32 -14.13 -10.98 -9.92
CA LYS A 32 -13.90 -9.56 -9.68
C LYS A 32 -14.43 -9.22 -8.30
N GLU A 33 -13.54 -8.79 -7.42
CA GLU A 33 -13.89 -8.24 -6.13
C GLU A 33 -14.94 -7.16 -6.40
N ASN A 34 -16.18 -7.39 -5.96
CA ASN A 34 -17.20 -6.37 -5.97
C ASN A 34 -16.94 -5.53 -4.72
N PRO A 35 -16.31 -4.35 -4.83
CA PRO A 35 -15.93 -3.56 -3.66
C PRO A 35 -17.14 -3.29 -2.75
N SER A 36 -18.33 -3.16 -3.33
CA SER A 36 -19.60 -2.99 -2.62
C SER A 36 -19.99 -4.18 -1.72
N ALA A 37 -19.71 -5.42 -2.12
CA ALA A 37 -20.03 -6.60 -1.30
C ALA A 37 -19.07 -6.74 -0.11
N THR A 38 -17.80 -6.42 -0.33
CA THR A 38 -16.77 -6.41 0.73
C THR A 38 -17.06 -5.32 1.76
N LEU A 39 -17.48 -4.13 1.31
CA LEU A 39 -17.86 -3.02 2.19
C LEU A 39 -19.11 -3.36 3.02
N ALA A 40 -20.14 -3.96 2.41
CA ALA A 40 -21.35 -4.38 3.12
C ALA A 40 -21.09 -5.50 4.13
N MET A 41 -20.19 -6.45 3.84
CA MET A 41 -19.77 -7.47 4.82
C MET A 41 -18.98 -6.88 5.98
N LEU A 42 -18.12 -5.89 5.71
CA LEU A 42 -17.42 -5.13 6.74
C LEU A 42 -18.39 -4.31 7.60
N GLU A 43 -19.40 -3.68 7.02
CA GLU A 43 -20.45 -2.96 7.74
C GLU A 43 -21.27 -3.88 8.65
N GLY A 44 -21.57 -5.10 8.20
CA GLY A 44 -22.27 -6.12 8.99
C GLY A 44 -21.47 -6.67 10.18
N LEU A 45 -20.14 -6.52 10.16
CA LEU A 45 -19.23 -6.90 11.25
C LEU A 45 -19.01 -5.77 12.28
N LEU A 46 -19.55 -4.57 12.04
CA LEU A 46 -19.38 -3.44 12.95
C LEU A 46 -20.28 -3.59 14.19
N PRO A 47 -19.79 -3.22 15.38
CA PRO A 47 -20.60 -3.20 16.58
C PRO A 47 -21.78 -2.21 16.44
N LYS A 48 -22.99 -2.67 16.78
CA LYS A 48 -24.27 -1.97 16.60
C LYS A 48 -24.36 -0.59 17.27
N LYS A 49 -23.45 -0.27 18.21
CA LYS A 49 -23.21 1.07 18.76
C LYS A 49 -21.73 1.40 18.61
N GLY A 50 -21.42 2.56 18.01
CA GLY A 50 -20.04 3.03 17.83
C GLY A 50 -19.33 2.60 16.53
N GLY A 51 -19.99 1.85 15.64
CA GLY A 51 -19.42 1.39 14.36
C GLY A 51 -18.82 2.52 13.50
N LYS A 52 -19.40 3.73 13.50
CA LYS A 52 -18.83 4.90 12.81
C LYS A 52 -17.48 5.34 13.39
N ASN A 53 -17.36 5.37 14.71
CA ASN A 53 -16.10 5.72 15.38
C ASN A 53 -15.04 4.63 15.16
N PHE A 54 -15.47 3.36 15.15
CA PHE A 54 -14.58 2.26 14.82
C PHE A 54 -14.05 2.34 13.37
N LEU A 55 -14.93 2.56 12.38
CA LEU A 55 -14.51 2.74 10.98
C LEU A 55 -13.58 3.93 10.81
N LEU A 56 -13.89 5.05 11.48
CA LEU A 56 -13.05 6.24 11.44
C LEU A 56 -11.66 5.95 12.05
N ASN A 57 -11.61 5.29 13.20
CA ASN A 57 -10.35 4.90 13.84
C ASN A 57 -9.55 3.91 12.98
N LEU A 58 -10.22 2.94 12.36
CA LEU A 58 -9.59 1.98 11.47
C LEU A 58 -9.00 2.69 10.25
N LYS A 59 -9.77 3.58 9.61
CA LYS A 59 -9.30 4.39 8.49
C LYS A 59 -8.08 5.22 8.89
N ASN A 60 -8.16 5.94 10.02
CA ASN A 60 -7.06 6.79 10.49
C ASN A 60 -5.80 5.96 10.79
N ASN A 61 -5.95 4.79 11.43
CA ASN A 61 -4.84 3.88 11.69
C ASN A 61 -4.20 3.35 10.41
N ILE A 62 -5.01 2.95 9.42
CA ILE A 62 -4.49 2.46 8.12
C ILE A 62 -3.75 3.58 7.40
N THR A 63 -4.36 4.77 7.29
CA THR A 63 -3.71 5.94 6.70
C THR A 63 -2.38 6.22 7.38
N GLN A 64 -2.35 6.29 8.72
CA GLN A 64 -1.12 6.56 9.45
C GLN A 64 -0.04 5.52 9.12
N ARG A 65 -0.38 4.23 9.14
CA ARG A 65 0.55 3.13 8.81
C ARG A 65 1.09 3.20 7.38
N LEU A 66 0.30 3.70 6.44
CA LEU A 66 0.71 3.90 5.06
C LEU A 66 1.53 5.19 4.87
N SER A 67 1.24 6.25 5.62
CA SER A 67 1.96 7.53 5.53
C SER A 67 3.33 7.51 6.22
N GLU A 68 3.47 6.77 7.33
CA GLU A 68 4.73 6.60 8.07
C GLU A 68 5.95 6.25 7.19
N PRO A 69 5.90 5.21 6.33
CA PRO A 69 7.03 4.87 5.46
C PRO A 69 7.33 5.93 4.39
N ILE A 70 6.31 6.65 3.90
CA ILE A 70 6.48 7.72 2.91
C ILE A 70 7.26 8.89 3.53
N ILE A 71 6.87 9.31 4.74
CA ILE A 71 7.60 10.37 5.48
C ILE A 71 9.01 9.94 5.83
N ALA A 72 9.21 8.70 6.26
CA ALA A 72 10.54 8.18 6.57
C ALA A 72 11.46 8.25 5.35
N ASP A 73 10.99 7.78 4.19
CA ASP A 73 11.74 7.83 2.92
C ASP A 73 12.00 9.27 2.46
N TYR A 74 11.04 10.18 2.65
CA TYR A 74 11.22 11.60 2.35
C TYR A 74 12.35 12.23 3.19
N ILE A 75 12.31 12.04 4.51
CA ILE A 75 13.33 12.54 5.43
C ILE A 75 14.70 11.91 5.12
N GLU A 76 14.75 10.61 4.86
CA GLU A 76 15.98 9.91 4.48
C GLU A 76 16.55 10.47 3.16
N THR A 77 15.70 10.72 2.17
CA THR A 77 16.11 11.27 0.87
C THR A 77 16.65 12.70 1.02
N ILE A 78 16.04 13.53 1.87
CA ILE A 78 16.55 14.86 2.23
C ILE A 78 17.95 14.76 2.83
N LYS A 79 18.15 13.86 3.81
CA LYS A 79 19.45 13.64 4.46
C LYS A 79 20.49 13.14 3.45
N ARG A 80 20.16 12.12 2.65
CA ARG A 80 21.04 11.53 1.63
C ARG A 80 21.49 12.55 0.60
N LYS A 81 20.57 13.41 0.13
CA LYS A 81 20.87 14.46 -0.86
C LYS A 81 21.47 15.74 -0.25
N LYS A 82 21.71 15.75 1.07
CA LYS A 82 22.30 16.88 1.82
C LYS A 82 21.59 18.19 1.50
N VAL A 83 20.27 18.17 1.63
CA VAL A 83 19.43 19.36 1.45
C VAL A 83 19.50 20.20 2.72
N ASP A 84 19.93 21.46 2.59
CA ASP A 84 20.08 22.36 3.73
C ASP A 84 18.74 23.03 4.04
N LEU A 85 18.01 22.47 5.00
CA LEU A 85 16.75 22.99 5.48
C LEU A 85 16.95 23.69 6.82
N LEU A 86 16.29 24.83 6.99
CA LEU A 86 16.22 25.51 8.28
C LEU A 86 15.25 24.80 9.22
N ARG A 87 14.10 24.40 8.68
CA ARG A 87 13.06 23.64 9.38
C ARG A 87 12.36 22.67 8.44
N LEU A 88 11.91 21.57 9.01
CA LEU A 88 11.05 20.61 8.34
C LEU A 88 9.96 20.17 9.31
N ALA A 89 8.72 20.21 8.87
CA ALA A 89 7.59 19.68 9.62
C ALA A 89 6.61 19.01 8.64
N TYR A 90 5.75 18.14 9.13
CA TYR A 90 4.75 17.48 8.29
C TYR A 90 3.44 17.23 9.02
N LYS A 91 2.37 17.03 8.25
CA LYS A 91 1.06 16.64 8.74
C LYS A 91 0.45 15.59 7.82
N MET A 92 0.04 14.46 8.40
CA MET A 92 -0.71 13.44 7.68
C MET A 92 -2.18 13.83 7.60
N ASN A 93 -2.74 13.87 6.39
CA ASN A 93 -4.10 14.30 6.10
C ASN A 93 -4.78 13.31 5.15
N GLY A 94 -5.13 12.11 5.66
CA GLY A 94 -5.93 11.16 4.89
C GLY A 94 -5.18 10.60 3.68
N ASP A 95 -5.50 11.12 2.50
CA ASP A 95 -4.92 10.76 1.21
C ASP A 95 -3.71 11.64 0.82
N LYS A 96 -3.31 12.56 1.69
CA LYS A 96 -2.13 13.38 1.47
C LYS A 96 -1.28 13.59 2.70
N ILE A 97 -0.04 13.97 2.47
CA ILE A 97 0.90 14.38 3.51
C ILE A 97 1.37 15.79 3.18
N ASP A 98 0.99 16.75 4.01
CA ASP A 98 1.43 18.13 3.86
C ASP A 98 2.79 18.30 4.52
N VAL A 99 3.78 18.75 3.76
CA VAL A 99 5.14 19.01 4.23
C VAL A 99 5.37 20.52 4.26
N TRP A 100 6.00 20.97 5.34
CA TRP A 100 6.42 22.34 5.55
C TRP A 100 7.95 22.37 5.56
N ALA A 101 8.56 22.92 4.51
CA ALA A 101 10.01 23.01 4.38
C ALA A 101 10.44 24.49 4.36
N GLU A 102 11.23 24.88 5.35
CA GLU A 102 11.79 26.23 5.42
C GLU A 102 13.24 26.25 4.90
N ILE A 103 13.52 27.15 3.96
CA ILE A 103 14.81 27.33 3.30
C ILE A 103 15.36 28.73 3.52
N LYS A 104 16.67 28.89 3.26
CA LYS A 104 17.33 30.21 3.23
C LYS A 104 16.72 31.10 2.15
N ASN A 105 16.80 32.41 2.38
CA ASN A 105 16.30 33.41 1.44
C ASN A 105 16.98 33.29 0.07
N ARG A 106 16.18 33.30 -1.00
CA ARG A 106 16.62 33.20 -2.40
C ARG A 106 17.45 31.94 -2.72
N ASP A 107 17.31 30.86 -1.93
CA ASP A 107 17.98 29.58 -2.21
C ASP A 107 17.20 28.74 -3.24
N GLU A 108 17.28 29.16 -4.50
CA GLU A 108 16.65 28.46 -5.63
C GLU A 108 17.21 27.05 -5.83
N LYS A 109 18.46 26.80 -5.43
CA LYS A 109 19.10 25.49 -5.58
C LYS A 109 18.45 24.47 -4.65
N THR A 110 18.28 24.83 -3.38
CA THR A 110 17.59 23.98 -2.40
C THR A 110 16.12 23.82 -2.76
N ARG A 111 15.44 24.89 -3.20
CA ARG A 111 14.05 24.80 -3.68
C ARG A 111 13.88 23.80 -4.81
N LYS A 112 14.71 23.87 -5.86
CA LYS A 112 14.66 22.90 -6.97
C LYS A 112 14.91 21.48 -6.51
N LYS A 113 15.88 21.28 -5.61
CA LYS A 113 16.14 19.94 -5.04
C LYS A 113 14.93 19.38 -4.31
N LEU A 114 14.19 20.20 -3.57
CA LEU A 114 12.99 19.77 -2.86
C LEU A 114 11.91 19.29 -3.83
N TYR A 115 11.60 20.05 -4.88
CA TYR A 115 10.65 19.59 -5.90
C TYR A 115 11.03 18.25 -6.51
N PHE A 116 12.31 18.05 -6.86
CA PHE A 116 12.77 16.75 -7.36
C PHE A 116 12.67 15.61 -6.33
N ILE A 117 12.76 15.91 -5.03
CA ILE A 117 12.58 14.91 -3.98
C ILE A 117 11.10 14.59 -3.81
N ASP A 118 10.24 15.61 -3.83
CA ASP A 118 8.78 15.44 -3.76
C ASP A 118 8.33 14.52 -4.90
N ASP A 119 8.74 14.80 -6.14
CA ASP A 119 8.45 13.97 -7.32
C ASP A 119 8.98 12.54 -7.16
N GLU A 120 10.26 12.37 -6.78
CA GLU A 120 10.89 11.05 -6.64
C GLU A 120 10.20 10.18 -5.57
N VAL A 121 9.81 10.77 -4.45
CA VAL A 121 9.12 10.06 -3.37
C VAL A 121 7.69 9.73 -3.78
N ASN A 122 6.99 10.67 -4.42
CA ASN A 122 5.65 10.42 -4.95
C ASN A 122 5.65 9.29 -5.98
N ASP A 123 6.59 9.27 -6.93
CA ASP A 123 6.71 8.22 -7.93
C ASP A 123 6.92 6.83 -7.31
N ARG A 124 7.66 6.75 -6.19
CA ARG A 124 7.90 5.49 -5.48
C ARG A 124 6.66 4.96 -4.76
N HIS A 125 5.91 5.83 -4.08
CA HIS A 125 4.88 5.40 -3.12
C HIS A 125 3.45 5.55 -3.64
N TYR A 126 3.17 6.54 -4.46
CA TYR A 126 1.81 6.85 -4.93
C TYR A 126 1.12 5.67 -5.65
N PRO A 127 1.80 4.88 -6.52
CA PRO A 127 1.14 3.76 -7.22
C PRO A 127 0.59 2.65 -6.31
N VAL A 128 1.06 2.57 -5.06
CA VAL A 128 0.68 1.53 -4.10
C VAL A 128 -0.15 2.10 -2.96
N ALA A 129 0.27 3.23 -2.40
CA ALA A 129 -0.37 3.82 -1.24
C ALA A 129 -1.55 4.72 -1.59
N GLU A 130 -1.60 5.24 -2.83
CA GLU A 130 -2.54 6.30 -3.25
C GLU A 130 -2.52 7.51 -2.29
N ILE A 131 -1.36 7.78 -1.70
CA ILE A 131 -1.10 8.93 -0.81
C ILE A 131 -0.05 9.81 -1.47
N PHE A 132 -0.37 11.10 -1.61
CA PHE A 132 0.53 12.08 -2.21
C PHE A 132 1.21 12.96 -1.17
N LEU A 133 2.49 13.25 -1.37
CA LEU A 133 3.27 14.19 -0.58
C LEU A 133 3.26 15.56 -1.26
N ASP A 134 2.75 16.57 -0.55
CA ASP A 134 2.59 17.94 -1.03
C ASP A 134 3.41 18.89 -0.15
N SER A 135 4.36 19.61 -0.75
CA SER A 135 5.35 20.41 -0.04
C SER A 135 5.10 21.92 -0.20
N LEU A 136 4.86 22.58 0.94
CA LEU A 136 4.94 24.02 1.05
C LEU A 136 6.38 24.44 1.36
N ILE A 137 7.04 25.07 0.39
CA ILE A 137 8.41 25.59 0.53
C ILE A 137 8.36 27.08 0.88
N LEU A 138 8.91 27.45 2.04
CA LEU A 138 8.95 28.83 2.52
C LEU A 138 10.37 29.34 2.65
N GLU A 139 10.58 30.61 2.34
CA GLU A 139 11.83 31.30 2.63
C GLU A 139 11.80 31.90 4.05
N ALA A 140 12.94 31.91 4.73
CA ALA A 140 13.09 32.46 6.08
C ALA A 140 12.51 33.88 6.25
N ARG A 141 12.59 34.73 5.22
CA ARG A 141 12.04 36.10 5.22
C ARG A 141 10.53 36.15 5.42
N HIS A 142 9.82 35.07 5.13
CA HIS A 142 8.38 34.99 5.32
C HIS A 142 8.00 34.82 6.80
N ASN A 143 8.96 34.45 7.67
CA ASN A 143 8.80 34.30 9.12
C ASN A 143 7.52 33.54 9.50
N GLY A 144 7.20 32.49 8.74
CA GLY A 144 5.99 31.70 8.93
C GLY A 144 6.12 30.80 10.14
N ALA A 145 5.17 30.88 11.06
CA ALA A 145 5.08 29.91 12.14
C ALA A 145 4.61 28.56 11.59
N VAL A 146 5.28 27.48 12.00
CA VAL A 146 4.83 26.11 11.71
C VAL A 146 3.44 25.93 12.37
N PRO A 147 2.41 25.49 11.62
CA PRO A 147 1.09 25.32 12.21
C PRO A 147 1.10 24.25 13.31
N PRO A 148 0.32 24.41 14.39
CA PRO A 148 0.43 23.58 15.59
C PRO A 148 0.08 22.09 15.36
N GLN A 149 -0.67 21.79 14.30
CA GLN A 149 -1.01 20.43 13.89
C GLN A 149 0.11 19.69 13.13
N TYR A 150 1.26 20.32 12.90
CA TYR A 150 2.40 19.69 12.24
C TYR A 150 3.38 19.09 13.25
N THR A 151 3.94 17.94 12.89
CA THR A 151 5.04 17.32 13.62
C THR A 151 6.36 17.85 13.09
N GLU A 152 7.12 18.56 13.93
CA GLU A 152 8.47 19.01 13.57
C GLU A 152 9.46 17.84 13.51
N VAL A 153 10.35 17.87 12.52
CA VAL A 153 11.39 16.87 12.30
C VAL A 153 12.72 17.40 12.80
N ASN A 154 13.38 16.63 13.66
CA ASN A 154 14.76 16.94 14.04
C ASN A 154 15.74 16.47 12.96
N LEU A 155 16.28 17.44 12.21
CA LEU A 155 17.23 17.18 11.13
C LEU A 155 18.69 17.02 11.60
N LYS A 156 19.01 17.26 12.89
CA LYS A 156 20.39 17.28 13.43
C LYS A 156 20.96 15.89 13.79
N GLN A 157 20.45 14.81 13.21
CA GLN A 157 20.91 13.43 13.45
C GLN A 157 21.62 12.86 12.23
#